data_AF-A0A4Q5A0E5-F1
#
_entry.id   AF-A0A4Q5A0E5-F1
#
_cell.length_a   1.000
_cell.length_b   1.000
_cell.length_c   1.000
_cell.angle_alpha   90.00
_cell.angle_beta   90.00
_cell.angle_gamma   90.00
#
_symmetry.space_group_name_H-M   'P 1'
#
loop_
_entity.id
_entity.type
_entity.pdbx_description
1 polymer ?
#
loop_
_entity_poly.entity_id
_entity_poly.type
_entity_poly.pdbx_seq_one_letter_code
_entity_poly.pdbx_strand_id
1 'polypeptide(L)'
;MPTAGPSAAPLLRSGARAGTIIVWIGGIIAAGGGASAPANRMSSIASRDLGLTEKNYASASATVSNGLVTRCYAARDDTSYDHNAVAYVILAGGLEDPVSALPAVIYKARDAANECRKAFPQARIIWAAGSGSLAGMNDTQLADTTTIVSAILGQARQADALAVNLRTVLGTDTGLQSSGILPNDEGHARLAEAIVDAIRDDQGEPVDQPITPTRTYSSGLNDWASRQVEATRRREAEKREANRPTGTELGGVTQKLDELTQAQGVQQVLLEQQQDMLEQQQDELAKQQQQLADQQAQLSNQQKALKAAQDQLADQQKQLASQQTDIKNAQDQLKRQQDQLTIIVGDQGDTVTNLQSLTNRLNDTVDHISKLEKSTSDTAWRIDLDLTNLTKRVDALEKK
;
A
#
# COMPACT_ATOMS: atom_id res chain seq x y z
N MET A 1 -2.94 58.16 -4.74
CA MET A 1 -2.49 56.82 -5.15
C MET A 1 -2.48 55.95 -3.91
N PRO A 2 -3.46 55.06 -3.73
CA PRO A 2 -3.49 54.18 -2.56
C PRO A 2 -2.61 52.95 -2.81
N THR A 3 -1.71 52.72 -1.86
CA THR A 3 -0.85 51.55 -1.69
C THR A 3 -1.68 50.28 -1.54
N ALA A 4 -1.46 49.29 -2.41
CA ALA A 4 -2.03 47.96 -2.28
C ALA A 4 -1.40 47.23 -1.08
N GLY A 5 -2.23 46.88 -0.10
CA GLY A 5 -1.87 46.01 1.02
C GLY A 5 -1.68 44.55 0.57
N PRO A 6 -1.10 43.69 1.42
CA PRO A 6 -0.77 42.32 1.07
C PRO A 6 -2.05 41.55 0.73
N SER A 7 -2.08 40.99 -0.48
CA SER A 7 -3.16 40.13 -0.95
C SER A 7 -3.30 38.93 -0.01
N ALA A 8 -4.44 38.85 0.68
CA ALA A 8 -4.83 37.69 1.46
C ALA A 8 -4.88 36.47 0.55
N ALA A 9 -4.00 35.50 0.81
CA ALA A 9 -4.04 34.20 0.17
C ALA A 9 -5.35 33.49 0.56
N PRO A 10 -6.06 32.84 -0.38
CA PRO A 10 -7.29 32.11 -0.06
C PRO A 10 -6.99 30.96 0.90
N LEU A 11 -7.75 30.88 1.99
CA LEU A 11 -7.77 29.76 2.91
C LEU A 11 -8.40 28.54 2.21
N LEU A 12 -7.58 27.65 1.65
CA LEU A 12 -7.98 26.33 1.20
C LEU A 12 -7.76 25.32 2.34
N ARG A 13 -8.82 24.61 2.74
CA ARG A 13 -8.67 23.35 3.49
C ARG A 13 -8.03 22.34 2.53
N SER A 14 -6.92 21.73 2.99
CA SER A 14 -6.02 20.75 2.35
C SER A 14 -5.15 21.24 1.17
N GLY A 15 -3.93 21.68 1.47
CA GLY A 15 -2.77 20.86 1.10
C GLY A 15 -1.74 21.37 0.08
N ALA A 16 -2.06 22.28 -0.83
CA ALA A 16 -1.02 22.90 -1.68
C ALA A 16 -0.24 23.96 -0.88
N ARG A 17 0.78 23.53 -0.12
CA ARG A 17 1.60 24.44 0.68
C ARG A 17 2.56 25.22 -0.22
N ALA A 18 2.56 26.55 -0.07
CA ALA A 18 3.51 27.43 -0.75
C ALA A 18 4.92 27.20 -0.20
N GLY A 19 5.75 26.47 -0.94
CA GLY A 19 7.16 26.25 -0.63
C GLY A 19 7.87 25.64 -1.83
N THR A 20 9.18 25.86 -1.93
CA THR A 20 10.01 25.42 -3.05
C THR A 20 11.02 24.36 -2.65
N ILE A 21 11.01 23.93 -1.38
CA ILE A 21 12.01 23.03 -0.79
C ILE A 21 11.31 21.80 -0.19
N ILE A 22 11.93 20.63 -0.39
CA ILE A 22 11.59 19.39 0.28
C ILE A 22 12.80 18.87 1.06
N VAL A 23 12.60 18.57 2.34
CA VAL A 23 13.64 18.07 3.23
C VAL A 23 13.49 16.57 3.41
N TRP A 24 14.57 15.83 3.21
CA TRP A 24 14.62 14.38 3.39
C TRP A 24 15.45 14.01 4.61
N ILE A 25 14.84 13.26 5.51
CA ILE A 25 15.46 12.72 6.71
C ILE A 25 15.25 11.22 6.70
N GLY A 26 16.33 10.43 6.73
CA GLY A 26 16.20 8.98 6.66
C GLY A 26 17.47 8.19 6.84
N GLY A 27 17.32 6.88 6.66
CA GLY A 27 18.40 5.91 6.71
C GLY A 27 19.11 5.71 5.37
N ILE A 28 19.71 4.52 5.22
CA ILE A 28 20.54 4.17 4.06
C ILE A 28 19.80 4.24 2.73
N ILE A 29 18.50 3.93 2.72
CA ILE A 29 17.71 3.93 1.48
C ILE A 29 17.42 5.36 1.03
N ALA A 30 17.04 6.27 1.94
CA ALA A 30 16.88 7.69 1.61
C ALA A 30 18.21 8.38 1.24
N ALA A 31 19.34 7.84 1.73
CA ALA A 31 20.68 8.28 1.34
C ALA A 31 21.08 7.81 -0.07
N GLY A 32 20.35 6.83 -0.65
CA GLY A 32 20.59 6.30 -1.99
C GLY A 32 21.28 4.93 -2.03
N GLY A 33 21.25 4.16 -0.94
CA GLY A 33 21.79 2.80 -0.94
C GLY A 33 21.16 1.93 -2.03
N GLY A 34 22.00 1.29 -2.84
CA GLY A 34 21.59 0.45 -3.97
C GLY A 34 21.26 1.21 -5.27
N ALA A 35 21.15 2.54 -5.24
CA ALA A 35 21.06 3.35 -6.46
C ALA A 35 22.43 3.44 -7.14
N SER A 36 22.44 3.46 -8.48
CA SER A 36 23.66 3.60 -9.27
C SER A 36 24.26 5.02 -9.24
N ALA A 37 23.43 6.03 -8.96
CA ALA A 37 23.85 7.42 -8.87
C ALA A 37 22.95 8.22 -7.90
N PRO A 38 23.44 9.36 -7.35
CA PRO A 38 22.62 10.24 -6.52
C PRO A 38 21.37 10.78 -7.20
N ALA A 39 21.32 10.85 -8.54
CA ALA A 39 20.12 11.25 -9.27
C ALA A 39 19.01 10.17 -9.26
N ASN A 40 19.38 8.91 -9.01
CA ASN A 40 18.50 7.74 -9.09
C ASN A 40 17.96 7.30 -7.73
N ARG A 41 18.33 7.96 -6.63
CA ARG A 41 17.73 7.67 -5.32
C ARG A 41 16.31 8.22 -5.23
N MET A 42 15.46 7.57 -4.43
CA MET A 42 14.04 7.92 -4.33
C MET A 42 13.79 9.40 -3.97
N SER A 43 14.66 9.98 -3.15
CA SER A 43 14.56 11.36 -2.70
C SER A 43 14.81 12.37 -3.81
N SER A 44 15.81 12.14 -4.66
CA SER A 44 16.09 12.98 -5.82
C SER A 44 14.97 12.89 -6.87
N ILE A 45 14.47 11.68 -7.13
CA ILE A 45 13.39 11.43 -8.09
C ILE A 45 12.11 12.12 -7.62
N ALA A 46 11.66 11.85 -6.39
CA ALA A 46 10.43 12.44 -5.87
C ALA A 46 10.52 13.98 -5.77
N SER A 47 11.68 14.53 -5.37
CA SER A 47 11.87 15.98 -5.33
C SER A 47 11.76 16.61 -6.72
N ARG A 48 12.37 15.99 -7.74
CA ARG A 48 12.28 16.42 -9.14
C ARG A 48 10.84 16.36 -9.64
N ASP A 49 10.13 15.27 -9.39
CA ASP A 49 8.77 15.04 -9.92
C ASP A 49 7.70 15.89 -9.23
N LEU A 50 8.02 16.41 -8.04
CA LEU A 50 7.24 17.45 -7.33
C LEU A 50 7.66 18.88 -7.70
N GLY A 51 8.74 19.06 -8.47
CA GLY A 51 9.28 20.38 -8.80
C GLY A 51 9.87 21.13 -7.61
N LEU A 52 10.41 20.40 -6.61
CA LEU A 52 10.94 20.96 -5.37
C LEU A 52 12.46 20.78 -5.28
N THR A 53 13.12 21.75 -4.66
CA THR A 53 14.56 21.69 -4.39
C THR A 53 14.82 20.72 -3.24
N GLU A 54 15.63 19.68 -3.48
CA GLU A 54 15.98 18.67 -2.49
C GLU A 54 16.97 19.23 -1.45
N LYS A 55 16.68 18.98 -0.16
CA LYS A 55 17.64 19.07 0.95
C LYS A 55 17.69 17.73 1.68
N ASN A 56 18.70 16.92 1.37
CA ASN A 56 18.79 15.54 1.87
C ASN A 56 19.80 15.40 3.01
N TYR A 57 19.30 15.01 4.18
CA TYR A 57 20.06 14.76 5.41
C TYR A 57 20.07 13.29 5.81
N ALA A 58 19.68 12.38 4.91
CA ALA A 58 19.73 10.96 5.20
C ALA A 58 21.16 10.48 5.44
N SER A 59 21.30 9.44 6.26
CA SER A 59 22.59 8.83 6.57
C SER A 59 22.51 7.31 6.46
N ALA A 60 23.55 6.71 5.89
CA ALA A 60 23.68 5.25 5.80
C ALA A 60 23.68 4.54 7.17
N SER A 61 24.00 5.26 8.25
CA SER A 61 24.04 4.71 9.61
C SER A 61 22.79 5.02 10.44
N ALA A 62 21.83 5.79 9.89
CA ALA A 62 20.64 6.19 10.64
C ALA A 62 19.53 5.15 10.48
N THR A 63 18.91 4.80 11.60
CA THR A 63 17.66 4.06 11.68
C THR A 63 16.67 4.85 12.54
N VAL A 64 15.40 4.45 12.59
CA VAL A 64 14.40 5.14 13.41
C VAL A 64 14.78 5.02 14.89
N SER A 65 15.21 3.83 15.33
CA SER A 65 15.66 3.62 16.71
C SER A 65 17.01 4.28 17.01
N ASN A 66 17.81 4.65 16.01
CA ASN A 66 19.12 5.26 16.23
C ASN A 66 19.54 6.25 15.14
N GLY A 67 19.66 7.53 15.50
CA GLY A 67 20.26 8.56 14.64
C GLY A 67 19.30 9.34 13.73
N LEU A 68 18.05 8.89 13.51
CA LEU A 68 17.08 9.64 12.70
C LEU A 68 16.76 11.02 13.30
N VAL A 69 16.55 11.12 14.61
CA VAL A 69 16.34 12.41 15.29
C VAL A 69 17.55 13.34 15.14
N THR A 70 18.77 12.79 15.16
CA THR A 70 19.99 13.57 14.90
C THR A 70 20.02 14.13 13.48
N ARG A 71 19.44 13.44 12.50
CA ARG A 71 19.27 13.97 11.14
C ARG A 71 18.21 15.08 11.08
N CYS A 72 17.18 15.02 11.92
CA CYS A 72 16.24 16.13 12.09
C CYS A 72 16.96 17.39 12.60
N TYR A 73 17.85 17.25 13.59
CA TYR A 73 18.66 18.37 14.08
C TYR A 73 19.60 18.92 13.02
N ALA A 74 20.25 18.04 12.23
CA ALA A 74 21.10 18.49 11.13
C ALA A 74 20.32 19.33 10.10
N ALA A 75 19.08 18.94 9.78
CA ALA A 75 18.22 19.72 8.90
C ALA A 75 17.78 21.05 9.51
N ARG A 76 17.40 21.03 10.80
CA ARG A 76 17.02 22.24 11.56
C ARG A 76 18.17 23.23 11.68
N ASP A 77 19.40 22.76 11.82
CA ASP A 77 20.55 23.61 12.10
C ASP A 77 21.24 24.12 10.81
N ASP A 78 20.88 23.60 9.63
CA ASP A 78 21.38 24.11 8.36
C ASP A 78 20.72 25.45 8.00
N THR A 79 21.51 26.50 8.00
CA THR A 79 21.10 27.87 7.68
C THR A 79 21.28 28.24 6.20
N SER A 80 21.65 27.28 5.34
CA SER A 80 21.89 27.50 3.90
C SER A 80 20.63 27.72 3.06
N TYR A 81 19.43 27.65 3.66
CA TYR A 81 18.15 27.85 3.00
C TYR A 81 17.10 28.36 3.98
N ASP A 82 16.06 29.00 3.44
CA ASP A 82 14.93 29.48 4.24
C ASP A 82 14.04 28.31 4.66
N HIS A 83 13.94 28.07 5.97
CA HIS A 83 13.07 27.03 6.52
C HIS A 83 11.58 27.32 6.29
N ASN A 84 11.19 28.58 6.05
CA ASN A 84 9.82 28.93 5.68
C ASN A 84 9.47 28.54 4.25
N ALA A 85 10.48 28.30 3.39
CA ALA A 85 10.28 27.82 2.03
C ALA A 85 10.14 26.29 1.94
N VAL A 86 10.21 25.57 3.07
CA VAL A 86 10.05 24.11 3.11
C VAL A 86 8.56 23.76 3.03
N ALA A 87 8.16 23.15 1.91
CA ALA A 87 6.81 22.65 1.70
C ALA A 87 6.58 21.30 2.41
N TYR A 88 7.58 20.41 2.34
CA TYR A 88 7.47 19.04 2.83
C TYR A 88 8.72 18.60 3.58
N VAL A 89 8.52 17.81 4.64
CA VAL A 89 9.59 17.07 5.32
C VAL A 89 9.25 15.59 5.28
N ILE A 90 10.09 14.80 4.62
CA ILE A 90 9.95 13.36 4.52
C ILE A 90 10.83 12.69 5.57
N LEU A 91 10.20 11.91 6.44
CA LEU A 91 10.83 11.02 7.40
C LEU A 91 10.74 9.59 6.87
N ALA A 92 11.87 9.01 6.47
CA ALA A 92 11.94 7.72 5.80
C ALA A 92 12.78 6.70 6.55
N GLY A 93 12.24 5.50 6.77
CA GLY A 93 12.99 4.39 7.34
C GLY A 93 12.11 3.39 8.10
N GLY A 94 12.78 2.50 8.84
CA GLY A 94 12.15 1.51 9.72
C GLY A 94 12.34 0.07 9.24
N LEU A 95 12.82 -0.14 8.02
CA LEU A 95 13.15 -1.48 7.56
C LEU A 95 14.52 -1.95 8.09
N GLU A 96 15.38 -0.97 8.44
CA GLU A 96 16.69 -1.17 9.04
C GLU A 96 16.62 -1.53 10.54
N ASP A 97 15.48 -1.27 11.19
CA ASP A 97 15.31 -1.47 12.63
C ASP A 97 14.92 -2.92 12.95
N PRO A 98 15.64 -3.62 13.85
CA PRO A 98 15.23 -4.95 14.29
C PRO A 98 14.00 -4.86 15.20
N VAL A 99 13.19 -5.92 15.25
CA VAL A 99 11.99 -5.96 16.12
C VAL A 99 12.32 -5.79 17.60
N SER A 100 13.53 -6.19 18.03
CA SER A 100 14.02 -5.98 19.39
C SER A 100 14.17 -4.49 19.77
N ALA A 101 14.25 -3.59 18.77
CA ALA A 101 14.31 -2.15 18.97
C ALA A 101 12.92 -1.48 18.95
N LEU A 102 11.82 -2.23 18.84
CA LEU A 102 10.45 -1.71 18.73
C LEU A 102 10.10 -0.63 19.80
N PRO A 103 10.45 -0.79 21.09
CA PRO A 103 10.17 0.26 22.08
C PRO A 103 10.85 1.59 21.74
N ALA A 104 12.09 1.54 21.26
CA ALA A 104 12.83 2.73 20.83
C ALA A 104 12.25 3.32 19.55
N VAL A 105 11.83 2.48 18.59
CA VAL A 105 11.17 2.91 17.35
C VAL A 105 9.89 3.70 17.65
N ILE A 106 9.02 3.21 18.54
CA ILE A 106 7.76 3.88 18.88
C ILE A 106 8.03 5.31 19.39
N TYR A 107 8.88 5.45 20.40
CA TYR A 107 9.15 6.76 20.98
C TYR A 107 9.91 7.69 20.01
N LYS A 108 10.92 7.18 19.30
CA LYS A 108 11.75 8.01 18.41
C LYS A 108 11.07 8.39 17.11
N ALA A 109 10.12 7.57 16.61
CA ALA A 109 9.31 7.96 15.46
C ALA A 109 8.48 9.21 15.78
N ARG A 110 7.81 9.21 16.93
CA ARG A 110 7.05 10.37 17.42
C ARG A 110 7.95 11.59 17.64
N ASP A 111 9.10 11.40 18.28
CA ASP A 111 10.04 12.49 18.55
C ASP A 111 10.59 13.11 17.26
N ALA A 112 10.98 12.30 16.27
CA ALA A 112 11.46 12.82 15.00
C ALA A 112 10.39 13.66 14.28
N ALA A 113 9.12 13.22 14.28
CA ALA A 113 8.02 13.99 13.71
C ALA A 113 7.82 15.32 14.45
N ASN A 114 7.89 15.30 15.78
CA ASN A 114 7.75 16.49 16.62
C ASN A 114 8.91 17.49 16.42
N GLU A 115 10.15 17.01 16.35
CA GLU A 115 11.32 17.86 16.12
C GLU A 115 11.28 18.49 14.73
N CYS A 116 10.88 17.74 13.71
CA CYS A 116 10.67 18.30 12.37
C CYS A 116 9.54 19.33 12.34
N ARG A 117 8.43 19.10 13.06
CA ARG A 117 7.33 20.07 13.15
C ARG A 117 7.78 21.39 13.81
N LYS A 118 8.62 21.31 14.85
CA LYS A 118 9.20 22.49 15.50
C LYS A 118 10.14 23.26 14.56
N ALA A 119 10.98 22.53 13.82
CA ALA A 119 11.94 23.10 12.89
C ALA A 119 11.27 23.73 11.66
N PHE A 120 10.22 23.08 11.15
CA PHE A 120 9.56 23.44 9.90
C PHE A 120 8.04 23.57 10.12
N PRO A 121 7.57 24.61 10.84
CA PRO A 121 6.16 24.75 11.21
C PRO A 121 5.24 24.91 9.99
N GLN A 122 5.77 25.46 8.89
CA GLN A 122 5.06 25.63 7.62
C GLN A 122 5.17 24.43 6.70
N ALA A 123 5.87 23.35 7.06
CA ALA A 123 5.96 22.14 6.23
C ALA A 123 4.91 21.08 6.59
N ARG A 124 4.46 20.32 5.59
CA ARG A 124 3.70 19.08 5.82
C ARG A 124 4.69 17.96 6.13
N ILE A 125 4.53 17.35 7.29
CA ILE A 125 5.34 16.21 7.71
C ILE A 125 4.76 14.93 7.11
N ILE A 126 5.62 14.14 6.49
CA ILE A 126 5.28 12.89 5.83
C ILE A 126 6.18 11.81 6.40
N TRP A 127 5.59 10.68 6.78
CA TRP A 127 6.31 9.53 7.25
C TRP A 127 6.23 8.39 6.24
N ALA A 128 7.34 8.13 5.56
CA ALA A 128 7.55 7.07 4.60
C ALA A 128 8.13 5.82 5.29
N ALA A 129 7.24 4.98 5.84
CA ALA A 129 7.64 3.84 6.66
C ALA A 129 7.98 2.61 5.82
N GLY A 130 9.08 1.94 6.16
CA GLY A 130 9.43 0.64 5.57
C GLY A 130 9.92 0.70 4.13
N SER A 131 10.57 1.79 3.72
CA SER A 131 11.25 1.86 2.42
C SER A 131 12.24 0.71 2.28
N GLY A 132 12.20 -0.03 1.17
CA GLY A 132 13.19 -1.06 0.82
C GLY A 132 12.59 -2.38 0.33
N SER A 133 13.47 -3.32 -0.02
CA SER A 133 13.10 -4.65 -0.50
C SER A 133 12.96 -5.65 0.65
N LEU A 134 11.98 -6.54 0.53
CA LEU A 134 11.76 -7.68 1.44
C LEU A 134 12.21 -9.01 0.81
N ALA A 135 12.83 -8.96 -0.38
CA ALA A 135 13.25 -10.15 -1.08
C ALA A 135 14.31 -10.93 -0.26
N GLY A 136 14.08 -12.22 -0.10
CA GLY A 136 14.92 -13.11 0.71
C GLY A 136 14.60 -13.12 2.22
N MET A 137 13.60 -12.37 2.69
CA MET A 137 13.13 -12.47 4.06
C MET A 137 12.28 -13.74 4.28
N ASN A 138 12.44 -14.38 5.43
CA ASN A 138 11.55 -15.45 5.89
C ASN A 138 10.28 -14.89 6.57
N ASP A 139 9.32 -15.76 6.88
CA ASP A 139 8.03 -15.37 7.47
C ASP A 139 8.17 -14.60 8.79
N THR A 140 9.14 -14.96 9.63
CA THR A 140 9.42 -14.25 10.89
C THR A 140 9.91 -12.83 10.61
N GLN A 141 10.86 -12.66 9.69
CA GLN A 141 11.35 -11.34 9.28
C GLN A 141 10.25 -10.49 8.64
N LEU A 142 9.37 -11.10 7.84
CA LEU A 142 8.21 -10.41 7.26
C LEU A 142 7.22 -9.94 8.33
N ALA A 143 6.98 -10.75 9.36
CA ALA A 143 6.13 -10.38 10.50
C ALA A 143 6.78 -9.27 11.37
N ASP A 144 8.08 -9.37 11.61
CA ASP A 144 8.87 -8.39 12.36
C ASP A 144 8.84 -7.01 11.69
N THR A 145 9.10 -6.97 10.38
CA THR A 145 9.02 -5.72 9.60
C THR A 145 7.61 -5.15 9.57
N THR A 146 6.57 -6.00 9.53
CA THR A 146 5.18 -5.56 9.63
C THR A 146 4.90 -4.89 10.97
N THR A 147 5.42 -5.45 12.07
CA THR A 147 5.27 -4.91 13.42
C THR A 147 5.92 -3.53 13.54
N ILE A 148 7.16 -3.39 13.07
CA ILE A 148 7.91 -2.12 13.10
C ILE A 148 7.23 -1.05 12.25
N VAL A 149 6.87 -1.36 11.00
CA VAL A 149 6.21 -0.41 10.09
C VAL A 149 4.85 0.03 10.63
N SER A 150 4.06 -0.90 11.18
CA SER A 150 2.76 -0.57 11.77
C SER A 150 2.89 0.36 12.97
N ALA A 151 3.88 0.14 13.83
CA ALA A 151 4.14 1.00 14.98
C ALA A 151 4.52 2.42 14.55
N ILE A 152 5.40 2.54 13.56
CA ILE A 152 5.80 3.82 12.97
C ILE A 152 4.60 4.56 12.38
N LEU A 153 3.80 3.90 11.53
CA LEU A 153 2.63 4.50 10.91
C LEU A 153 1.58 4.91 11.96
N GLY A 154 1.44 4.16 13.05
CA GLY A 154 0.62 4.53 14.20
C GLY A 154 1.08 5.83 14.84
N GLN A 155 2.39 5.98 15.08
CA GLN A 155 2.96 7.20 15.65
C GLN A 155 2.89 8.40 14.69
N ALA A 156 3.11 8.18 13.40
CA ALA A 156 2.96 9.22 12.38
C ALA A 156 1.53 9.81 12.38
N ARG A 157 0.50 8.95 12.43
CA ARG A 157 -0.91 9.40 12.51
C ARG A 157 -1.21 10.14 13.81
N GLN A 158 -0.69 9.67 14.95
CA GLN A 158 -0.84 10.37 16.23
C GLN A 158 -0.17 11.76 16.23
N ALA A 159 0.88 11.94 15.44
CA ALA A 159 1.58 13.20 15.25
C ALA A 159 1.03 14.06 14.10
N ASP A 160 -0.15 13.73 13.56
CA ASP A 160 -0.76 14.42 12.40
C ASP A 160 0.20 14.52 11.19
N ALA A 161 1.01 13.48 10.96
CA ALA A 161 1.82 13.34 9.76
C ALA A 161 1.10 12.47 8.71
N LEU A 162 1.34 12.73 7.43
CA LEU A 162 0.88 11.86 6.35
C LEU A 162 1.65 10.53 6.44
N ALA A 163 0.94 9.44 6.71
CA ALA A 163 1.54 8.13 6.94
C ALA A 163 1.52 7.30 5.64
N VAL A 164 2.69 7.12 5.02
CA VAL A 164 2.87 6.40 3.76
C VAL A 164 3.54 5.05 4.02
N ASN A 165 2.87 3.96 3.64
CA ASN A 165 3.39 2.61 3.78
C ASN A 165 4.21 2.22 2.54
N LEU A 166 5.53 2.28 2.64
CA LEU A 166 6.43 1.90 1.55
C LEU A 166 6.83 0.42 1.56
N ARG A 167 6.52 -0.30 2.64
CA ARG A 167 6.89 -1.72 2.81
C ARG A 167 6.33 -2.60 1.68
N THR A 168 5.15 -2.27 1.18
CA THR A 168 4.46 -3.05 0.14
C THR A 168 4.88 -2.67 -1.27
N VAL A 169 5.59 -1.57 -1.46
CA VAL A 169 5.91 -1.03 -2.79
C VAL A 169 6.83 -1.97 -3.56
N LEU A 170 7.91 -2.42 -2.94
CA LEU A 170 8.82 -3.40 -3.56
C LEU A 170 8.46 -4.83 -3.19
N GLY A 171 7.87 -5.02 -2.01
CA GLY A 171 7.49 -6.34 -1.52
C GLY A 171 8.67 -7.32 -1.58
N THR A 172 8.39 -8.55 -2.03
CA THR A 172 9.38 -9.62 -2.18
C THR A 172 9.95 -9.72 -3.60
N ASP A 173 9.77 -8.69 -4.43
CA ASP A 173 10.27 -8.70 -5.81
C ASP A 173 11.80 -8.57 -5.84
N THR A 174 12.47 -9.61 -6.34
CA THR A 174 13.93 -9.64 -6.50
C THR A 174 14.41 -8.76 -7.65
N GLY A 175 13.56 -8.46 -8.63
CA GLY A 175 13.88 -7.58 -9.76
C GLY A 175 14.04 -6.11 -9.38
N LEU A 176 13.53 -5.72 -8.20
CA LEU A 176 13.63 -4.36 -7.65
C LEU A 176 14.73 -4.22 -6.59
N GLN A 177 15.48 -5.30 -6.33
CA GLN A 177 16.51 -5.40 -5.31
C GLN A 177 17.90 -5.23 -5.93
N SER A 178 18.76 -4.43 -5.30
CA SER A 178 20.21 -4.45 -5.57
C SER A 178 20.90 -5.45 -4.66
N SER A 179 20.67 -5.35 -3.35
CA SER A 179 21.25 -6.27 -2.35
C SER A 179 20.57 -6.12 -1.00
N GLY A 180 20.16 -7.22 -0.38
CA GLY A 180 19.49 -7.17 0.93
C GLY A 180 18.29 -6.23 0.89
N ILE A 181 18.13 -5.35 1.88
CA ILE A 181 17.01 -4.39 1.87
C ILE A 181 17.14 -3.27 0.83
N LEU A 182 18.30 -3.16 0.15
CA LEU A 182 18.60 -2.03 -0.74
C LEU A 182 17.93 -2.19 -2.11
N PRO A 183 17.13 -1.21 -2.54
CA PRO A 183 16.57 -1.20 -3.89
C PRO A 183 17.61 -0.88 -4.95
N ASN A 184 17.40 -1.39 -6.17
CA ASN A 184 18.09 -0.90 -7.36
C ASN A 184 17.43 0.39 -7.89
N ASP A 185 17.89 0.92 -9.03
CA ASP A 185 17.36 2.16 -9.61
C ASP A 185 15.83 2.12 -9.86
N GLU A 186 15.32 1.01 -10.39
CA GLU A 186 13.87 0.83 -10.59
C GLU A 186 13.14 0.77 -9.24
N GLY A 187 13.69 0.07 -8.24
CA GLY A 187 13.13 0.05 -6.90
C GLY A 187 13.06 1.44 -6.25
N HIS A 188 14.09 2.28 -6.44
CA HIS A 188 14.06 3.68 -5.99
C HIS A 188 13.00 4.50 -6.75
N ALA A 189 12.83 4.27 -8.05
CA ALA A 189 11.79 4.94 -8.84
C ALA A 189 10.38 4.60 -8.34
N ARG A 190 10.10 3.32 -8.03
CA ARG A 190 8.80 2.89 -7.46
C ARG A 190 8.53 3.48 -6.08
N LEU A 191 9.55 3.54 -5.23
CA LEU A 191 9.42 4.18 -3.91
C LEU A 191 9.15 5.68 -4.06
N ALA A 192 9.81 6.35 -5.01
CA ALA A 192 9.57 7.76 -5.30
C ALA A 192 8.14 8.01 -5.81
N GLU A 193 7.68 7.22 -6.78
CA GLU A 193 6.32 7.27 -7.34
C GLU A 193 5.27 7.17 -6.23
N ALA A 194 5.39 6.17 -5.35
CA ALA A 194 4.46 6.00 -4.23
C ALA A 194 4.42 7.20 -3.26
N ILE A 195 5.55 7.89 -3.05
CA ILE A 195 5.60 9.11 -2.23
C ILE A 195 4.96 10.28 -2.97
N VAL A 196 5.25 10.46 -4.25
CA VAL A 196 4.70 11.53 -5.09
C VAL A 196 3.17 11.41 -5.18
N ASP A 197 2.65 10.21 -5.41
CA ASP A 197 1.22 9.94 -5.47
C ASP A 197 0.56 10.23 -4.12
N ALA A 198 1.14 9.76 -3.01
CA ALA A 198 0.61 10.06 -1.69
C ALA A 198 0.58 11.56 -1.38
N ILE A 199 1.58 12.33 -1.85
CA ILE A 199 1.61 13.78 -1.70
C ILE A 199 0.55 14.46 -2.54
N ARG A 200 0.39 14.05 -3.80
CA ARG A 200 -0.62 14.60 -4.71
C ARG A 200 -2.03 14.29 -4.21
N ASP A 201 -2.25 13.09 -3.67
CA ASP A 201 -3.50 12.71 -3.03
C ASP A 201 -3.79 13.56 -1.78
N ASP A 202 -2.77 13.84 -0.94
CA ASP A 202 -2.89 14.74 0.23
C ASP A 202 -3.12 16.21 -0.17
N GLN A 203 -2.70 16.61 -1.38
CA GLN A 203 -3.02 17.93 -1.97
C GLN A 203 -4.46 18.01 -2.48
N GLY A 204 -5.09 16.88 -2.82
CA GLY A 204 -6.47 16.77 -3.34
C GLY A 204 -6.60 17.02 -4.84
N GLU A 205 -7.59 16.37 -5.49
CA GLU A 205 -8.06 16.77 -6.82
C GLU A 205 -8.76 18.15 -6.76
N PRO A 206 -8.70 18.97 -7.83
CA PRO A 206 -9.55 20.15 -7.92
C PRO A 206 -11.01 19.70 -7.91
N VAL A 207 -11.73 20.01 -6.84
CA VAL A 207 -13.17 19.80 -6.79
C VAL A 207 -13.82 20.79 -7.75
N ASP A 208 -14.01 20.38 -9.01
CA ASP A 208 -14.90 21.03 -9.97
C ASP A 208 -16.35 20.83 -9.51
N GLN A 209 -16.73 21.58 -8.48
CA GLN A 209 -18.03 22.23 -8.26
C GLN A 209 -18.13 22.67 -6.80
N PRO A 210 -18.40 23.97 -6.53
CA PRO A 210 -18.78 24.38 -5.20
C PRO A 210 -20.13 23.75 -4.86
N ILE A 211 -20.14 22.78 -3.95
CA ILE A 211 -21.37 22.41 -3.27
C ILE A 211 -21.78 23.65 -2.48
N THR A 212 -22.77 24.35 -2.99
CA THR A 212 -23.41 25.47 -2.31
C THR A 212 -24.37 24.86 -1.29
N PRO A 213 -24.13 24.97 0.02
CA PRO A 213 -25.23 24.88 0.97
C PRO A 213 -26.07 26.15 0.80
N THR A 214 -27.02 26.12 -0.13
CA THR A 214 -28.15 27.04 -0.13
C THR A 214 -28.99 26.78 1.11
N ARG A 215 -28.69 27.52 2.18
CA ARG A 215 -29.71 27.99 3.11
C ARG A 215 -29.32 29.36 3.63
N THR A 216 -29.82 30.35 2.89
CA THR A 216 -30.08 31.71 3.37
C THR A 216 -30.88 31.67 4.66
N TYR A 217 -30.27 32.10 5.77
CA TYR A 217 -30.97 32.89 6.77
C TYR A 217 -30.43 34.32 6.66
N SER A 218 -31.21 35.18 6.01
CA SER A 218 -31.20 36.59 6.36
C SER A 218 -31.92 36.73 7.70
N SER A 219 -31.21 37.09 8.75
CA SER A 219 -31.80 37.87 9.82
C SER A 219 -30.75 38.87 10.29
N GLY A 220 -30.81 40.04 9.69
CA GLY A 220 -30.19 41.24 10.21
C GLY A 220 -30.81 41.55 11.56
N LEU A 221 -30.08 41.27 12.63
CA LEU A 221 -30.48 41.61 14.01
C LEU A 221 -29.31 42.14 14.85
N ASN A 222 -28.21 42.58 14.24
CA ASN A 222 -27.07 43.15 14.94
C ASN A 222 -26.81 44.65 14.67
N ASP A 223 -27.75 45.39 14.07
CA ASP A 223 -27.60 46.84 13.84
C ASP A 223 -28.78 47.70 14.33
N TRP A 224 -29.51 47.22 15.34
CA TRP A 224 -30.55 48.00 16.03
C TRP A 224 -30.30 48.15 17.55
N ALA A 225 -29.73 47.13 18.20
CA ALA A 225 -29.43 47.17 19.63
C ALA A 225 -28.26 48.10 20.01
N SER A 226 -27.29 48.30 19.11
CA SER A 226 -26.13 49.15 19.37
C SER A 226 -26.45 50.65 19.31
N ARG A 227 -27.51 51.05 18.59
CA ARG A 227 -27.90 52.46 18.42
C ARG A 227 -28.86 52.97 19.51
N GLN A 228 -29.58 52.10 20.22
CA GLN A 228 -30.43 52.51 21.36
C GLN A 228 -29.66 52.67 22.68
N VAL A 229 -28.53 51.99 22.85
CA VAL A 229 -27.69 52.06 24.06
C VAL A 229 -26.79 53.31 24.07
N GLU A 230 -26.34 53.79 22.91
CA GLU A 230 -25.58 55.05 22.82
C GLU A 230 -26.47 56.30 22.89
N ALA A 231 -27.73 56.20 22.47
CA ALA A 231 -28.71 57.30 22.57
C ALA A 231 -29.27 57.49 23.99
N THR A 232 -29.29 56.44 24.83
CA THR A 232 -29.69 56.52 26.24
C THR A 232 -28.56 57.05 27.13
N ARG A 233 -27.30 56.63 26.90
CA ARG A 233 -26.15 57.17 27.64
C ARG A 233 -25.88 58.65 27.38
N ARG A 234 -26.14 59.16 26.17
CA ARG A 234 -26.03 60.62 25.89
C ARG A 234 -27.13 61.45 26.56
N ARG A 235 -28.35 60.92 26.69
CA ARG A 235 -29.47 61.61 27.37
C ARG A 235 -29.41 61.53 28.90
N GLU A 236 -28.68 60.56 29.46
CA GLU A 236 -28.42 60.47 30.90
C GLU A 236 -27.21 61.30 31.34
N ALA A 237 -26.20 61.47 30.47
CA ALA A 237 -25.08 62.39 30.70
C ALA A 237 -25.54 63.87 30.70
N GLU A 238 -26.42 64.27 29.77
CA GLU A 238 -26.96 65.63 29.70
C GLU A 238 -27.91 66.00 30.86
N LYS A 239 -28.44 65.02 31.61
CA LYS A 239 -29.25 65.26 32.82
C LYS A 239 -28.43 65.33 34.11
N ARG A 240 -27.16 64.88 34.10
CA ARG A 240 -26.25 64.94 35.26
C ARG A 240 -25.42 66.22 35.32
N GLU A 241 -25.34 66.99 34.23
CA GLU A 241 -24.68 68.31 34.19
C GLU A 241 -25.54 69.45 34.77
N ALA A 242 -26.86 69.24 34.94
CA ALA A 242 -27.81 70.29 35.34
C ALA A 242 -28.18 70.33 36.84
N ASN A 243 -27.62 69.45 37.67
CA ASN A 243 -27.96 69.43 39.09
C ASN A 243 -26.73 69.09 39.95
N ARG A 244 -25.88 70.10 40.19
CA ARG A 244 -24.73 70.01 41.09
C ARG A 244 -25.09 70.67 42.42
N PRO A 245 -25.41 69.91 43.49
CA PRO A 245 -25.54 70.49 44.83
C PRO A 245 -24.14 70.66 45.43
N THR A 246 -23.85 71.87 45.88
CA THR A 246 -22.74 72.21 46.77
C THR A 246 -22.90 71.48 48.11
N GLY A 247 -21.95 70.62 48.48
CA GLY A 247 -21.92 70.01 49.82
C GLY A 247 -20.87 68.90 49.95
N THR A 248 -19.78 69.19 50.63
CA THR A 248 -18.47 68.49 50.55
C THR A 248 -18.31 67.19 51.35
N GLU A 249 -19.37 66.61 51.92
CA GLU A 249 -19.26 65.32 52.67
C GLU A 249 -20.15 64.19 52.12
N LEU A 250 -21.16 64.51 51.30
CA LEU A 250 -21.98 63.50 50.63
C LEU A 250 -21.27 62.86 49.43
N GLY A 251 -20.37 63.59 48.76
CA GLY A 251 -19.65 63.13 47.57
C GLY A 251 -18.71 61.94 47.81
N GLY A 252 -18.11 61.83 49.01
CA GLY A 252 -17.25 60.70 49.36
C GLY A 252 -18.00 59.40 49.63
N VAL A 253 -19.25 59.49 50.11
CA VAL A 253 -20.14 58.34 50.29
C VAL A 253 -20.75 57.91 48.95
N THR A 254 -21.08 58.87 48.07
CA THR A 254 -21.58 58.55 46.71
C THR A 254 -20.49 57.93 45.84
N GLN A 255 -19.25 58.40 45.91
CA GLN A 255 -18.10 57.79 45.22
C GLN A 255 -17.85 56.36 45.70
N LYS A 256 -17.85 56.12 47.02
CA LYS A 256 -17.69 54.76 47.55
C LYS A 256 -18.82 53.82 47.16
N LEU A 257 -20.05 54.33 47.05
CA LEU A 257 -21.21 53.55 46.61
C LEU A 257 -21.15 53.23 45.11
N ASP A 258 -20.71 54.17 44.28
CA ASP A 258 -20.48 53.96 42.85
C ASP A 258 -19.31 52.99 42.61
N GLU A 259 -18.23 53.07 43.38
CA GLU A 259 -17.12 52.11 43.34
C GLU A 259 -17.54 50.70 43.78
N LEU A 260 -18.37 50.58 44.83
CA LEU A 260 -18.92 49.28 45.27
C LEU A 260 -19.88 48.69 44.23
N THR A 261 -20.69 49.53 43.59
CA THR A 261 -21.63 49.12 42.53
C THR A 261 -20.87 48.68 41.27
N GLN A 262 -19.79 49.38 40.91
CA GLN A 262 -18.89 48.96 39.84
C GLN A 262 -18.15 47.66 40.20
N ALA A 263 -17.65 47.52 41.43
CA ALA A 263 -16.98 46.31 41.88
C ALA A 263 -17.91 45.08 41.90
N GLN A 264 -19.18 45.25 42.30
CA GLN A 264 -20.20 44.21 42.21
C GLN A 264 -20.54 43.87 40.75
N GLY A 265 -20.67 44.86 39.87
CA GLY A 265 -20.90 44.63 38.45
C GLY A 265 -19.76 43.86 37.77
N VAL A 266 -18.51 44.20 38.10
CA VAL A 266 -17.32 43.48 37.59
C VAL A 266 -17.26 42.04 38.11
N GLN A 267 -17.60 41.82 39.38
CA GLN A 267 -17.66 40.47 39.96
C GLN A 267 -18.74 39.61 39.30
N GLN A 268 -19.90 40.18 38.99
CA GLN A 268 -20.99 39.48 38.33
C GLN A 268 -20.65 39.09 36.88
N VAL A 269 -20.04 40.01 36.12
CA VAL A 269 -19.54 39.72 34.76
C VAL A 269 -18.47 38.62 34.78
N LEU A 270 -17.57 38.62 35.78
CA LEU A 270 -16.54 37.59 35.90
C LEU A 270 -17.13 36.20 36.20
N LEU A 271 -18.19 36.14 36.99
CA LEU A 271 -18.91 34.89 37.30
C LEU A 271 -19.66 34.36 36.07
N GLU A 272 -20.32 35.22 35.31
CA GLU A 272 -20.97 34.87 34.04
C GLU A 272 -19.95 34.34 33.03
N GLN A 273 -18.80 35.01 32.89
CA GLN A 273 -17.74 34.57 31.99
C GLN A 273 -17.14 33.21 32.39
N GLN A 274 -17.07 32.91 33.69
CA GLN A 274 -16.65 31.59 34.18
C GLN A 274 -17.70 30.51 33.89
N GLN A 275 -18.99 30.83 34.02
CA GLN A 275 -20.07 29.90 33.67
C GLN A 275 -20.08 29.59 32.17
N ASP A 276 -19.96 30.60 31.31
CA ASP A 276 -19.87 30.42 29.86
C ASP A 276 -18.69 29.52 29.47
N MET A 277 -17.54 29.69 30.13
CA MET A 277 -16.36 28.87 29.89
C MET A 277 -16.55 27.41 30.32
N LEU A 278 -17.25 27.17 31.43
CA LEU A 278 -17.59 25.84 31.90
C LEU A 278 -18.60 25.15 30.98
N GLU A 279 -19.59 25.87 30.46
CA GLU A 279 -20.57 25.35 29.51
C GLU A 279 -19.90 24.96 28.19
N GLN A 280 -18.99 25.80 27.67
CA GLN A 280 -18.20 25.46 26.48
C GLN A 280 -17.33 24.21 26.69
N GLN A 281 -16.71 24.05 27.87
CA GLN A 281 -15.94 22.85 28.18
C GLN A 281 -16.81 21.59 28.26
N GLN A 282 -18.03 21.68 28.81
CA GLN A 282 -18.96 20.56 28.82
C GLN A 282 -19.41 20.16 27.41
N ASP A 283 -19.72 21.14 26.55
CA ASP A 283 -20.08 20.90 25.16
C ASP A 283 -18.95 20.22 24.38
N GLU A 284 -17.71 20.63 24.61
CA GLU A 284 -16.55 20.05 23.97
C GLU A 284 -16.30 18.61 24.45
N LEU A 285 -16.46 18.35 25.76
CA LEU A 285 -16.37 17.01 26.33
C LEU A 285 -17.46 16.08 25.75
N ALA A 286 -18.70 16.57 25.62
CA ALA A 286 -19.80 15.81 25.04
C ALA A 286 -19.52 15.45 23.57
N LYS A 287 -18.96 16.37 22.78
CA LYS A 287 -18.55 16.09 21.40
C LYS A 287 -17.44 15.05 21.32
N GLN A 288 -16.43 15.14 22.20
CA GLN A 288 -15.36 14.15 22.26
C GLN A 288 -15.89 12.75 22.63
N GLN A 289 -16.83 12.69 23.58
CA GLN A 289 -17.45 11.43 23.99
C GLN A 289 -18.26 10.80 22.85
N GLN A 290 -19.00 11.61 22.08
CA GLN A 290 -19.71 11.13 20.90
C GLN A 290 -18.74 10.60 19.83
N GLN A 291 -17.66 11.32 19.55
CA GLN A 291 -16.64 10.88 18.59
C GLN A 291 -16.00 9.55 18.99
N LEU A 292 -15.72 9.34 20.28
CA LEU A 292 -15.19 8.08 20.79
C LEU A 292 -16.20 6.94 20.63
N ALA A 293 -17.48 7.18 20.90
CA ALA A 293 -18.53 6.18 20.70
C ALA A 293 -18.65 5.78 19.22
N ASP A 294 -18.59 6.74 18.31
CA ASP A 294 -18.63 6.49 16.86
C ASP A 294 -17.41 5.69 16.39
N GLN A 295 -16.20 6.04 16.87
CA GLN A 295 -14.98 5.28 16.59
C GLN A 295 -15.06 3.84 17.12
N GLN A 296 -15.62 3.63 18.32
CA GLN A 296 -15.79 2.31 18.89
C GLN A 296 -16.78 1.46 18.08
N ALA A 297 -17.86 2.06 17.60
CA ALA A 297 -18.81 1.39 16.70
C ALA A 297 -18.15 1.01 15.37
N GLN A 298 -17.33 1.88 14.79
CA GLN A 298 -16.60 1.62 13.56
C GLN A 298 -15.60 0.46 13.73
N LEU A 299 -14.83 0.44 14.83
CA LEU A 299 -13.90 -0.65 15.14
C LEU A 299 -14.62 -1.99 15.32
N SER A 300 -15.77 -1.99 16.00
CA SER A 300 -16.60 -3.20 16.17
C SER A 300 -17.08 -3.76 14.82
N ASN A 301 -17.49 -2.88 13.90
CA ASN A 301 -17.90 -3.27 12.56
C ASN A 301 -16.73 -3.80 11.72
N GLN A 302 -15.56 -3.17 11.81
CA GLN A 302 -14.34 -3.67 11.16
C GLN A 302 -13.94 -5.06 11.68
N GLN A 303 -14.05 -5.30 13.00
CA GLN A 303 -13.76 -6.59 13.59
C GLN A 303 -14.71 -7.70 13.07
N LYS A 304 -16.00 -7.38 12.94
CA LYS A 304 -16.98 -8.31 12.35
C LYS A 304 -16.67 -8.61 10.88
N ALA A 305 -16.34 -7.59 10.09
CA ALA A 305 -15.96 -7.77 8.69
C ALA A 305 -14.70 -8.63 8.54
N LEU A 306 -13.69 -8.41 9.39
CA LEU A 306 -12.46 -9.21 9.39
C LEU A 306 -12.75 -10.67 9.73
N LYS A 307 -13.64 -10.94 10.71
CA LYS A 307 -14.04 -12.30 11.05
C LYS A 307 -14.75 -13.00 9.90
N ALA A 308 -15.65 -12.31 9.20
CA ALA A 308 -16.33 -12.84 8.03
C ALA A 308 -15.34 -13.15 6.88
N ALA A 309 -14.37 -12.27 6.65
CA ALA A 309 -13.32 -12.51 5.66
C ALA A 309 -12.44 -13.72 6.01
N GLN A 310 -12.11 -13.91 7.30
CA GLN A 310 -11.40 -15.11 7.76
C GLN A 310 -12.19 -16.40 7.51
N ASP A 311 -13.49 -16.38 7.76
CA ASP A 311 -14.35 -17.55 7.53
C ASP A 311 -14.44 -17.89 6.04
N GLN A 312 -14.57 -16.87 5.18
CA GLN A 312 -14.56 -17.06 3.72
C GLN A 312 -13.23 -17.64 3.23
N LEU A 313 -12.10 -17.17 3.76
CA LEU A 313 -10.79 -17.70 3.39
C LEU A 313 -10.62 -19.17 3.82
N ALA A 314 -11.12 -19.53 5.01
CA ALA A 314 -11.09 -20.91 5.48
C ALA A 314 -11.91 -21.85 4.58
N ASP A 315 -13.07 -21.39 4.08
CA ASP A 315 -13.89 -22.17 3.17
C ASP A 315 -13.25 -22.30 1.77
N GLN A 316 -12.61 -21.24 1.27
CA GLN A 316 -11.82 -21.31 0.04
C GLN A 316 -10.66 -22.32 0.15
N GLN A 317 -9.96 -22.36 1.29
CA GLN A 317 -8.90 -23.33 1.52
C GLN A 317 -9.43 -24.77 1.50
N LYS A 318 -10.59 -25.04 2.09
CA LYS A 318 -11.23 -26.37 2.03
C LYS A 318 -11.58 -26.77 0.60
N GLN A 319 -12.10 -25.84 -0.19
CA GLN A 319 -12.42 -26.09 -1.60
C GLN A 319 -11.17 -26.42 -2.41
N LEU A 320 -10.08 -25.67 -2.23
CA LEU A 320 -8.81 -25.94 -2.89
C LEU A 320 -8.24 -27.32 -2.50
N ALA A 321 -8.31 -27.70 -1.23
CA ALA A 321 -7.87 -29.02 -0.76
C ALA A 321 -8.69 -30.16 -1.40
N SER A 322 -10.01 -29.95 -1.57
CA SER A 322 -10.88 -30.90 -2.29
C SER A 322 -10.48 -31.02 -3.75
N GLN A 323 -10.31 -29.89 -4.45
CA GLN A 323 -9.90 -29.88 -5.86
C GLN A 323 -8.54 -30.56 -6.06
N GLN A 324 -7.58 -30.35 -5.14
CA GLN A 324 -6.29 -31.01 -5.19
C GLN A 324 -6.41 -32.53 -5.07
N THR A 325 -7.33 -33.01 -4.22
CA THR A 325 -7.62 -34.44 -4.06
C THR A 325 -8.23 -35.01 -5.34
N ASP A 326 -9.18 -34.30 -5.95
CA ASP A 326 -9.83 -34.73 -7.20
C ASP A 326 -8.83 -34.80 -8.36
N ILE A 327 -7.94 -33.81 -8.48
CA ILE A 327 -6.87 -33.80 -9.49
C ILE A 327 -5.94 -35.00 -9.29
N LYS A 328 -5.57 -35.30 -8.05
CA LYS A 328 -4.70 -36.45 -7.76
C LYS A 328 -5.38 -37.78 -8.15
N ASN A 329 -6.66 -37.93 -7.83
CA ASN A 329 -7.43 -39.10 -8.22
C ASN A 329 -7.52 -39.25 -9.75
N ALA A 330 -7.73 -38.14 -10.47
CA ALA A 330 -7.74 -38.13 -11.92
C ALA A 330 -6.37 -38.52 -12.52
N GLN A 331 -5.27 -38.03 -11.94
CA GLN A 331 -3.92 -38.42 -12.35
C GLN A 331 -3.67 -39.92 -12.15
N ASP A 332 -4.08 -40.48 -11.01
CA ASP A 332 -3.95 -41.91 -10.74
C ASP A 332 -4.78 -42.76 -11.72
N GLN A 333 -5.98 -42.30 -12.10
CA GLN A 333 -6.79 -42.95 -13.12
C GLN A 333 -6.14 -42.92 -14.50
N LEU A 334 -5.62 -41.77 -14.92
CA LEU A 334 -4.90 -41.63 -16.20
C LEU A 334 -3.68 -42.53 -16.26
N LYS A 335 -2.92 -42.63 -15.16
CA LYS A 335 -1.78 -43.55 -15.07
C LYS A 335 -2.19 -45.01 -15.26
N ARG A 336 -3.27 -45.45 -14.60
CA ARG A 336 -3.80 -46.82 -14.78
C ARG A 336 -4.23 -47.08 -16.23
N GLN A 337 -4.86 -46.10 -16.88
CA GLN A 337 -5.23 -46.23 -18.29
C GLN A 337 -3.99 -46.32 -19.19
N GLN A 338 -2.95 -45.53 -18.91
CA GLN A 338 -1.68 -45.60 -19.63
C GLN A 338 -1.00 -46.96 -19.48
N ASP A 339 -0.95 -47.50 -18.26
CA ASP A 339 -0.38 -48.82 -17.99
C ASP A 339 -1.15 -49.92 -18.76
N GLN A 340 -2.49 -49.84 -18.76
CA GLN A 340 -3.33 -50.78 -19.50
C GLN A 340 -3.11 -50.69 -21.02
N LEU A 341 -3.00 -49.49 -21.57
CA LEU A 341 -2.70 -49.30 -23.00
C LEU A 341 -1.33 -49.86 -23.37
N THR A 342 -0.33 -49.70 -22.48
CA THR A 342 1.01 -50.26 -22.70
C THR A 342 0.98 -51.78 -22.82
N ILE A 343 0.22 -52.45 -21.95
CA ILE A 343 0.03 -53.91 -22.00
C ILE A 343 -0.63 -54.31 -23.33
N ILE A 344 -1.74 -53.65 -23.71
CA ILE A 344 -2.46 -53.97 -24.95
C ILE A 344 -1.56 -53.82 -26.17
N VAL A 345 -0.77 -52.74 -26.24
CA VAL A 345 0.17 -52.52 -27.35
C VAL A 345 1.27 -53.59 -27.37
N GLY A 346 1.76 -54.02 -26.20
CA GLY A 346 2.68 -55.14 -26.08
C GLY A 346 2.10 -56.44 -26.64
N ASP A 347 0.92 -56.84 -26.17
CA ASP A 347 0.22 -58.06 -26.62
C ASP A 347 -0.06 -58.03 -28.13
N GLN A 348 -0.41 -56.86 -28.67
CA GLN A 348 -0.58 -56.65 -30.11
C GLN A 348 0.75 -56.84 -30.86
N GLY A 349 1.86 -56.31 -30.35
CA GLY A 349 3.19 -56.49 -30.92
C GLY A 349 3.62 -57.97 -30.98
N ASP A 350 3.37 -58.72 -29.91
CA ASP A 350 3.63 -60.17 -29.85
C ASP A 350 2.76 -60.93 -30.86
N THR A 351 1.48 -60.57 -30.97
CA THR A 351 0.56 -61.15 -31.95
C THR A 351 1.05 -60.93 -33.38
N VAL A 352 1.49 -59.71 -33.71
CA VAL A 352 2.04 -59.38 -35.04
C VAL A 352 3.30 -60.19 -35.33
N THR A 353 4.21 -60.31 -34.36
CA THR A 353 5.45 -61.10 -34.48
C THR A 353 5.15 -62.59 -34.74
N ASN A 354 4.15 -63.13 -34.04
CA ASN A 354 3.68 -64.50 -34.25
C ASN A 354 3.07 -64.70 -35.65
N LEU A 355 2.26 -63.76 -36.12
CA LEU A 355 1.67 -63.80 -37.47
C LEU A 355 2.75 -63.71 -38.57
N GLN A 356 3.77 -62.87 -38.38
CA GLN A 356 4.92 -62.80 -39.29
C GLN A 356 5.68 -64.13 -39.35
N SER A 357 5.91 -64.75 -38.19
CA SER A 357 6.57 -66.06 -38.09
C SER A 357 5.75 -67.16 -38.78
N LEU A 358 4.43 -67.17 -38.60
CA LEU A 358 3.53 -68.09 -39.30
C LEU A 358 3.56 -67.86 -40.82
N THR A 359 3.56 -66.60 -41.25
CA THR A 359 3.63 -66.23 -42.67
C THR A 359 4.91 -66.76 -43.31
N ASN A 360 6.06 -66.62 -42.63
CA ASN A 360 7.33 -67.16 -43.12
C ASN A 360 7.29 -68.69 -43.25
N ARG A 361 6.75 -69.40 -42.24
CA ARG A 361 6.59 -70.86 -42.31
C ARG A 361 5.67 -71.31 -43.43
N LEU A 362 4.60 -70.55 -43.71
CA LEU A 362 3.70 -70.82 -44.83
C LEU A 362 4.43 -70.63 -46.17
N ASN A 363 5.20 -69.56 -46.32
CA ASN A 363 6.02 -69.34 -47.53
C ASN A 363 7.02 -70.50 -47.75
N ASP A 364 7.72 -70.95 -46.70
CA ASP A 364 8.62 -72.10 -46.78
C ASP A 364 7.89 -73.38 -47.21
N THR A 365 6.65 -73.56 -46.72
CA THR A 365 5.80 -74.70 -47.08
C THR A 365 5.38 -74.64 -48.54
N VAL A 366 4.98 -73.45 -49.02
CA VAL A 366 4.63 -73.22 -50.43
C VAL A 366 5.84 -73.53 -51.33
N ASP A 367 7.02 -73.02 -50.98
CA ASP A 367 8.26 -73.29 -51.73
C ASP A 367 8.60 -74.78 -51.76
N HIS A 368 8.37 -75.51 -50.66
CA HIS A 368 8.58 -76.94 -50.60
C HIS A 368 7.58 -77.70 -51.51
N ILE A 369 6.30 -77.32 -51.48
CA ILE A 369 5.27 -77.89 -52.35
C ILE A 369 5.64 -77.65 -53.83
N SER A 370 6.02 -76.43 -54.21
CA SER A 370 6.43 -76.14 -55.59
C SER A 370 7.64 -76.97 -56.04
N LYS A 371 8.60 -77.26 -55.15
CA LYS A 371 9.72 -78.18 -55.44
C LYS A 371 9.25 -79.62 -55.64
N LEU A 372 8.33 -80.10 -54.80
CA LEU A 372 7.73 -81.43 -54.93
C LEU A 372 6.94 -81.56 -56.23
N GLU A 373 6.13 -80.57 -56.59
CA GLU A 373 5.37 -80.52 -57.85
C GLU A 373 6.31 -80.61 -59.05
N LYS A 374 7.40 -79.83 -59.05
CA LYS A 374 8.42 -79.89 -60.10
C LYS A 374 9.06 -81.27 -60.19
N SER A 375 9.52 -81.83 -59.07
CA SER A 375 10.13 -83.16 -59.03
C SER A 375 9.18 -84.25 -59.51
N THR A 376 7.89 -84.15 -59.17
CA THR A 376 6.87 -85.10 -59.60
C THR A 376 6.61 -84.99 -61.09
N SER A 377 6.54 -83.76 -61.62
CA SER A 377 6.40 -83.49 -63.05
C SER A 377 7.59 -84.03 -63.84
N ASP A 378 8.81 -83.80 -63.37
CA ASP A 378 10.04 -84.33 -63.98
C ASP A 378 10.06 -85.87 -63.98
N THR A 379 9.59 -86.48 -62.89
CA THR A 379 9.47 -87.95 -62.79
C THR A 379 8.41 -88.49 -63.74
N ALA A 380 7.25 -87.85 -63.83
CA ALA A 380 6.18 -88.23 -64.75
C ALA A 380 6.65 -88.14 -66.22
N TRP A 381 7.37 -87.07 -66.57
CA TRP A 381 7.97 -86.92 -67.90
C TRP A 381 8.98 -88.04 -68.21
N ARG A 382 9.84 -88.42 -67.25
CA ARG A 382 10.77 -89.54 -67.42
C ARG A 382 10.05 -90.87 -67.65
N ILE A 383 9.00 -91.15 -66.88
CA ILE A 383 8.19 -92.37 -67.03
C ILE A 383 7.53 -92.41 -68.41
N ASP A 384 6.93 -91.31 -68.87
CA ASP A 384 6.30 -91.21 -70.19
C ASP A 384 7.30 -91.48 -71.33
N LEU A 385 8.51 -90.92 -71.22
CA LEU A 385 9.60 -91.16 -72.16
C LEU A 385 10.02 -92.64 -72.17
N ASP A 386 10.19 -93.25 -70.99
CA ASP A 386 10.55 -94.66 -70.84
C ASP A 386 9.46 -95.57 -71.41
N LEU A 387 8.17 -95.26 -71.18
CA LEU A 387 7.02 -95.99 -71.71
C LEU A 387 6.96 -95.90 -73.24
N THR A 388 7.21 -94.71 -73.79
CA THR A 388 7.29 -94.49 -75.24
C THR A 388 8.42 -95.32 -75.86
N ASN A 389 9.58 -95.35 -75.22
CA ASN A 389 10.72 -96.17 -75.66
C ASN A 389 10.44 -97.68 -75.56
N LEU A 390 9.78 -98.13 -74.49
CA LEU A 390 9.31 -99.51 -74.33
C LEU A 390 8.32 -99.90 -75.43
N THR A 391 7.34 -99.04 -75.73
CA THR A 391 6.36 -99.26 -76.80
C THR A 391 7.05 -99.45 -78.16
N LYS A 392 7.99 -98.56 -78.51
CA LYS A 392 8.80 -98.71 -79.73
C LYS A 392 9.58 -100.02 -79.79
N ARG A 393 10.11 -100.49 -78.64
CA ARG A 393 10.84 -101.76 -78.55
C ARG A 393 9.92 -102.96 -78.72
N VAL A 394 8.72 -102.93 -78.16
CA VAL A 394 7.70 -103.98 -78.33
C VAL A 394 7.24 -104.05 -79.79
N ASP A 395 6.90 -102.91 -80.41
CA ASP A 395 6.52 -102.85 -81.83
C ASP A 395 7.62 -103.41 -82.75
N ALA A 396 8.89 -103.18 -82.41
CA ALA A 396 10.03 -103.71 -83.16
C ALA A 396 10.23 -105.23 -82.98
N LEU A 397 9.80 -105.79 -81.86
CA LEU A 397 9.81 -107.24 -81.61
C LEU A 397 8.64 -107.93 -82.30
N GLU A 398 7.46 -107.33 -82.34
CA GLU A 398 6.27 -107.89 -83.03
C GLU A 398 6.43 -107.97 -84.55
N LYS A 399 7.35 -107.19 -85.14
CA LYS A 399 7.66 -107.18 -86.59
C LYS A 399 8.78 -108.15 -87.00
N LYS A 400 9.34 -108.92 -86.08
CA LYS A 400 10.28 -110.01 -86.34
C LYS A 400 9.57 -111.35 -86.23
#